data_AF-A0AAV6CN65-F1
#
_entry.id   AF-A0AAV6CN65-F1
#
_cell.length_a   1.000
_cell.length_b   1.000
_cell.length_c   1.000
_cell.angle_alpha   90.00
_cell.angle_beta   90.00
_cell.angle_gamma   90.00
#
_symmetry.space_group_name_H-M   'P 1'
#
loop_
_entity.id
_entity.type
_entity.pdbx_description
1 polymer ?
#
loop_
_entity_poly.entity_id
_entity_poly.type
_entity_poly.pdbx_seq_one_letter_code
_entity_poly.pdbx_strand_id
1 'polypeptide(L)' 'GWGKERKDEIAKRVTGAITDVTGLPKEAVWVVIEEVKPHDWYAAGKPGEPLKK' A
#
# COMPACT_ATOMS: atom_id res chain seq x y z
N GLY A 1 -7.47 -10.74 0.64
CA GLY A 1 -6.67 -9.63 1.17
C GLY A 1 -5.34 -10.10 1.68
N TRP A 2 -4.50 -9.15 2.08
CA TRP A 2 -3.20 -9.37 2.67
C TRP A 2 -3.40 -9.48 4.19
N GLY A 3 -2.98 -10.60 4.79
CA GLY A 3 -3.07 -10.80 6.24
C GLY A 3 -2.26 -9.75 7.01
N LYS A 4 -2.53 -9.61 8.32
CA LYS A 4 -1.91 -8.61 9.19
C LYS A 4 -0.38 -8.57 9.05
N GLU A 5 0.28 -9.72 9.09
CA GLU A 5 1.73 -9.84 8.99
C GLU A 5 2.29 -9.19 7.72
N ARG A 6 1.64 -9.40 6.56
CA ARG A 6 2.08 -8.79 5.30
C ARG A 6 1.84 -7.28 5.29
N LYS A 7 0.73 -6.81 5.86
CA LYS A 7 0.43 -5.38 5.99
C LYS A 7 1.44 -4.68 6.92
N ASP A 8 1.81 -5.32 8.02
CA ASP A 8 2.81 -4.81 8.96
C ASP A 8 4.19 -4.67 8.28
N GLU A 9 4.61 -5.68 7.51
CA GLU A 9 5.89 -5.63 6.79
C GLU A 9 5.89 -4.58 5.67
N ILE A 10 4.77 -4.42 4.95
CA ILE A 10 4.61 -3.34 3.95
C ILE A 10 4.73 -1.98 4.62
N ALA A 11 3.99 -1.75 5.71
CA ALA A 11 4.02 -0.48 6.43
C ALA A 11 5.44 -0.14 6.91
N LYS A 12 6.14 -1.12 7.51
CA LYS A 12 7.53 -0.96 7.96
C LYS A 12 8.47 -0.52 6.82
N ARG A 13 8.38 -1.17 5.65
CA ARG A 13 9.26 -0.87 4.50
C ARG A 13 8.94 0.49 3.88
N VAL A 14 7.66 0.82 3.72
CA VAL A 14 7.24 2.13 3.18
C VAL A 14 7.69 3.27 4.09
N THR A 15 7.48 3.14 5.41
CA THR A 15 7.96 4.12 6.39
C THR A 15 9.47 4.32 6.32
N GLY A 16 10.23 3.22 6.22
CA GLY A 16 11.69 3.27 6.06
C GLY A 16 12.11 4.02 4.80
N ALA A 17 11.56 3.65 3.64
CA ALA A 17 11.91 4.29 2.37
C ALA A 17 11.63 5.81 2.36
N ILE A 18 10.50 6.25 2.92
CA ILE A 18 10.20 7.68 3.03
C ILE A 18 11.17 8.38 3.98
N THR A 19 11.46 7.76 5.13
CA THR A 19 12.42 8.30 6.11
C THR A 19 13.80 8.48 5.48
N ASP A 20 14.29 7.49 4.74
CA ASP A 20 15.62 7.50 4.13
C ASP A 20 15.77 8.60 3.07
N VAL A 21 14.73 8.84 2.26
CA VAL A 21 14.75 9.85 1.20
C VAL A 21 14.56 11.27 1.74
N THR A 22 13.74 11.44 2.77
CA THR A 22 13.29 12.77 3.24
C THR A 22 14.01 13.27 4.48
N GLY A 23 14.63 12.37 5.26
CA GLY A 23 15.18 12.68 6.59
C GLY A 23 14.13 12.92 7.67
N LEU A 24 12.83 12.75 7.38
CA LEU A 24 11.78 12.88 8.38
C LEU A 24 11.87 11.75 9.42
N PRO A 25 11.57 12.03 10.70
CA PRO A 25 11.48 10.98 11.72
C PRO A 25 10.34 10.00 11.38
N LYS A 26 10.50 8.72 11.76
CA LYS A 26 9.53 7.66 11.42
C LYS A 26 8.13 7.96 11.95
N GLU A 27 8.05 8.65 13.08
CA GLU A 27 6.83 9.05 13.78
C GLU A 27 6.00 10.06 12.97
N ALA A 28 6.64 10.75 12.01
CA ALA A 28 5.97 11.66 11.09
C ALA A 28 5.37 10.95 9.86
N VAL A 29 5.61 9.64 9.66
CA VAL A 29 5.16 8.89 8.48
C VAL A 29 4.04 7.92 8.85
N TRP A 30 2.89 8.09 8.22
CA TRP A 30 1.67 7.33 8.49
C TRP A 30 1.30 6.56 7.22
N VAL A 31 1.11 5.24 7.34
CA VAL A 31 0.81 4.37 6.19
C VAL A 31 -0.60 3.83 6.32
N VAL A 32 -1.44 4.11 5.31
CA VAL A 32 -2.78 3.53 5.17
C VAL A 32 -2.75 2.51 4.03
N ILE A 33 -3.22 1.30 4.29
CA ILE A 33 -3.29 0.22 3.29
C ILE A 33 -4.76 -0.09 3.02
N GLU A 34 -5.23 0.33 1.85
CA GLU A 34 -6.58 0.03 1.37
C GLU A 34 -6.56 -1.09 0.34
N GLU A 35 -7.51 -2.02 0.46
CA GLU A 35 -7.73 -3.07 -0.52
C GLU A 35 -9.03 -2.80 -1.26
N VAL A 36 -8.90 -2.34 -2.51
CA VAL A 36 -10.04 -2.10 -3.39
C VAL A 36 -10.26 -3.34 -4.23
N LYS A 37 -11.50 -3.84 -4.30
CA LYS A 37 -11.81 -4.98 -5.17
C LYS A 37 -11.61 -4.57 -6.63
N PRO A 38 -11.23 -5.49 -7.54
CA PRO A 38 -10.95 -5.14 -8.93
C PRO A 38 -12.10 -4.37 -9.62
N HIS A 39 -13.35 -4.72 -9.34
CA HIS A 39 -14.52 -4.04 -9.92
C HIS A 39 -14.82 -2.65 -9.33
N ASP A 40 -14.17 -2.27 -8.24
CA ASP A 40 -14.40 -1.01 -7.52
C ASP A 40 -13.35 0.07 -7.87
N TRP A 41 -12.34 -0.24 -8.71
CA TRP A 41 -11.40 0.76 -9.23
C TRP A 41 -11.32 0.70 -10.76
N TYR A 42 -11.01 1.84 -11.39
CA TYR A 42 -11.02 1.99 -12.84
C TYR A 42 -9.74 2.69 -13.32
N ALA A 43 -9.17 2.20 -14.42
CA ALA A 43 -8.10 2.87 -15.15
C ALA A 43 -8.48 2.97 -16.64
N ALA A 44 -8.35 4.18 -17.21
CA ALA A 44 -8.77 4.45 -18.59
C ALA A 44 -10.20 3.97 -18.92
N GLY A 45 -11.12 4.12 -17.95
CA GLY A 45 -12.53 3.73 -18.10
C GLY A 45 -12.81 2.22 -18.01
N LYS A 46 -11.79 1.39 -17.75
CA LYS A 46 -11.95 -0.06 -17.59
C LYS A 46 -11.82 -0.44 -16.12
N PRO A 47 -12.68 -1.35 -15.59
CA PRO A 47 -12.53 -1.85 -14.23
C PRO A 47 -11.21 -2.62 -14.11
N GLY A 48 -10.66 -2.65 -12.90
CA GLY A 48 -9.55 -3.53 -12.58
C GLY A 48 -9.86 -5.00 -12.85
N GLU A 49 -8.86 -5.75 -13.29
CA GLU A 49 -8.96 -7.20 -13.45
C GLU A 49 -8.43 -7.92 -12.20
N PRO A 50 -9.00 -9.08 -11.82
CA PRO A 50 -8.41 -9.91 -10.79
C PRO A 50 -6.99 -10.33 -11.19
N LEU A 51 -6.05 -10.23 -10.25
CA LEU A 51 -4.72 -10.81 -10.43
C LEU A 51 -4.87 -12.32 -10.65
N LYS A 52 -4.38 -12.83 -11.79
CA LYS A 52 -4.26 -14.26 -12.03
C LYS A 52 -3.21 -14.81 -11.06
N LYS A 53 -3.58 -15.85 -10.30
CA LYS A 53 -2.69 -16.53 -9.36
C LYS A 53 -1.62 -17.31 -10.10
#